data_AF-A0A1L9VDB3-F1
#
_entry.id   AF-A0A1L9VDB3-F1
#
_cell.length_a   1.000
_cell.length_b   1.000
_cell.length_c   1.000
_cell.angle_alpha   90.00
_cell.angle_beta   90.00
_cell.angle_gamma   90.00
#
_symmetry.space_group_name_H-M   'P 1'
#
loop_
_entity.id
_entity.type
_entity.pdbx_description
1 polymer ?
#
loop_
_entity_poly.entity_id
_entity_poly.type
_entity_poly.pdbx_seq_one_letter_code
_entity_poly.pdbx_strand_id
1 'polypeptide(L)'
;MHLKISIIAMRQAYIGGRSPTGVYQHAHFLDERKIKQELAARRPKAFVTAGINIENLGCVWRSNKKAWMTGEIFKEWLIWFDKKMAGRKVVLLLDNFSAHEAAFRDIGPQLQNTLVIWLPCNSTTRYQPLDQGIIQTWKAYWRRQWVLFMMDQFDKGYDPLSTMTILQAVRWAISAWNLDLAEDTIQNCFKKAFSSEDTREIHCQAVINEITCGIQQLQVSNNIHDAMDIHQFLNPEEEKVDDSLATADDLILSQFSSASMPEEEEEEEENYESLPQISITDALESLYKLRLFEEQQVDGNKALIQQLLFHERTLLRKKVSRQQQSDI
;
A
#
# COMPACT_ATOMS: atom_id res chain seq x y z
N MET A 1 -8.66 -8.05 -11.43
CA MET A 1 -9.48 -7.54 -10.30
C MET A 1 -8.69 -6.39 -9.66
N HIS A 2 -9.08 -5.13 -9.85
CA HIS A 2 -8.36 -3.99 -9.25
C HIS A 2 -8.94 -3.72 -7.86
N LEU A 3 -8.43 -4.42 -6.85
CA LEU A 3 -8.66 -3.98 -5.48
C LEU A 3 -7.75 -2.79 -5.24
N LYS A 4 -8.32 -1.59 -5.24
CA LYS A 4 -7.60 -0.41 -4.75
C LYS A 4 -7.47 -0.62 -3.25
N ILE A 5 -6.28 -1.06 -2.82
CA ILE A 5 -5.88 -1.06 -1.42
C ILE A 5 -6.13 0.34 -0.89
N SER A 6 -7.17 0.45 -0.09
CA SER A 6 -7.53 1.70 0.55
C SER A 6 -6.41 2.07 1.52
N ILE A 7 -6.35 3.36 1.85
CA ILE A 7 -5.56 3.92 2.95
C ILE A 7 -5.75 3.09 4.23
N ILE A 8 -6.90 2.41 4.39
CA ILE A 8 -7.18 1.49 5.49
C ILE A 8 -6.20 0.30 5.49
N ALA A 9 -5.92 -0.39 4.38
CA ALA A 9 -5.01 -1.53 4.44
C ALA A 9 -3.55 -1.10 4.68
N MET A 10 -3.15 0.08 4.20
CA MET A 10 -1.85 0.69 4.56
C MET A 10 -1.82 1.12 6.03
N ARG A 11 -2.85 1.79 6.53
CA ARG A 11 -2.96 2.19 7.95
C ARG A 11 -3.00 0.98 8.88
N GLN A 12 -3.72 -0.07 8.50
CA GLN A 12 -3.74 -1.35 9.20
C GLN A 12 -2.32 -1.92 9.23
N ALA A 13 -1.69 -2.14 8.08
CA ALA A 13 -0.33 -2.69 8.04
C ALA A 13 0.76 -1.91 8.83
N TYR A 14 0.50 -0.66 9.23
CA TYR A 14 1.50 0.27 9.77
C TYR A 14 1.40 0.62 11.25
N ILE A 15 0.22 0.57 11.88
CA ILE A 15 0.07 1.04 13.26
C ILE A 15 0.44 -0.10 14.22
N GLY A 16 1.52 0.08 15.00
CA GLY A 16 1.86 -0.78 16.14
C GLY A 16 2.15 0.07 17.38
N GLY A 17 1.57 -0.32 18.53
CA GLY A 17 1.40 0.55 19.70
C GLY A 17 2.60 0.78 20.63
N ARG A 18 2.36 1.68 21.60
CA ARG A 18 3.23 2.15 22.70
C ARG A 18 3.11 1.28 23.97
N SER A 19 4.21 1.19 24.73
CA SER A 19 4.26 0.71 26.13
C SER A 19 4.41 1.90 27.11
N PRO A 20 3.88 1.83 28.36
CA PRO A 20 3.77 2.98 29.27
C PRO A 20 5.06 3.36 30.01
N THR A 21 6.18 2.69 29.76
CA THR A 21 7.39 2.81 30.60
C THR A 21 8.53 3.43 29.78
N GLY A 22 8.72 4.74 29.97
CA GLY A 22 9.64 5.59 29.21
C GLY A 22 11.13 5.30 29.41
N VAL A 23 11.59 4.16 28.90
CA VAL A 23 13.01 3.83 28.72
C VAL A 23 13.14 3.25 27.31
N TYR A 24 14.12 3.72 26.53
CA TYR A 24 14.36 3.29 25.14
C TYR A 24 14.61 1.77 25.06
N GLN A 25 13.57 0.98 24.75
CA GLN A 25 13.62 -0.49 24.91
C GLN A 25 12.72 -1.33 23.98
N HIS A 26 12.09 -0.80 22.94
CA HIS A 26 11.11 -1.60 22.16
C HIS A 26 11.31 -1.44 20.65
N ALA A 27 11.06 -2.52 19.92
CA ALA A 27 10.70 -2.48 18.50
C ALA A 27 9.33 -1.79 18.35
N HIS A 28 9.29 -0.48 18.63
CA HIS A 28 8.12 0.34 18.34
C HIS A 28 8.02 0.48 16.81
N PHE A 29 6.89 0.07 16.27
CA PHE A 29 6.55 0.31 14.88
C PHE A 29 6.26 1.79 14.69
N LEU A 30 7.31 2.53 14.34
CA LEU A 30 7.28 3.87 13.75
C LEU A 30 6.64 4.94 14.64
N ASP A 31 6.99 6.21 14.42
CA ASP A 31 6.22 7.28 15.03
C ASP A 31 4.85 7.35 14.34
N GLU A 32 3.85 6.75 14.98
CA GLU A 32 2.46 6.77 14.50
C GLU A 32 1.98 8.18 14.14
N ARG A 33 2.47 9.22 14.83
CA ARG A 33 2.05 10.61 14.57
C ARG A 33 2.56 11.08 13.21
N LYS A 34 3.84 10.86 12.93
CA LYS A 34 4.51 11.20 11.66
C LYS A 34 3.85 10.51 10.46
N ILE A 35 3.54 9.22 10.59
CA ILE A 35 2.90 8.46 9.50
C ILE A 35 1.43 8.85 9.34
N LYS A 36 0.70 9.07 10.44
CA LYS A 36 -0.69 9.58 10.36
C LYS A 36 -0.73 10.94 9.66
N GLN A 37 0.25 11.81 9.89
CA GLN A 37 0.36 13.10 9.22
C GLN A 37 0.63 12.95 7.71
N GLU A 38 1.59 12.11 7.32
CA GLU A 38 1.86 11.83 5.90
C GLU A 38 0.67 11.14 5.20
N LEU A 39 -0.02 10.20 5.85
CA LEU A 39 -1.23 9.56 5.33
C LEU A 39 -2.41 10.55 5.20
N ALA A 40 -2.46 11.57 6.05
CA ALA A 40 -3.47 12.61 6.00
C ALA A 40 -3.14 13.71 4.96
N ALA A 41 -1.87 13.80 4.53
CA ALA A 41 -1.39 14.81 3.60
C ALA A 41 -1.91 14.56 2.17
N ARG A 42 -2.44 15.62 1.54
CA ARG A 42 -2.88 15.59 0.13
C ARG A 42 -1.72 15.31 -0.83
N ARG A 43 -0.54 15.82 -0.47
CA ARG A 43 0.74 15.58 -1.14
C ARG A 43 1.78 15.24 -0.06
N PRO A 44 1.97 13.96 0.25
CA PRO A 44 2.98 13.51 1.21
C PRO A 44 4.36 14.05 0.86
N LYS A 45 5.11 14.56 1.85
CA LYS A 45 6.42 15.20 1.61
C LYS A 45 7.39 14.21 0.96
N ALA A 46 7.31 12.94 1.36
CA ALA A 46 8.11 11.87 0.78
C ALA A 46 7.95 11.72 -0.75
N PHE A 47 6.79 12.06 -1.33
CA PHE A 47 6.63 12.03 -2.79
C PHE A 47 7.20 13.28 -3.46
N VAL A 48 6.98 14.44 -2.83
CA VAL A 48 7.40 15.74 -3.36
C VAL A 48 8.93 15.84 -3.36
N THR A 49 9.56 15.57 -2.22
CA THR A 49 11.02 15.62 -2.06
C THR A 49 11.72 14.61 -2.97
N ALA A 50 11.08 13.48 -3.26
CA ALA A 50 11.60 12.47 -4.17
C ALA A 50 11.30 12.72 -5.66
N GLY A 51 10.57 13.78 -6.01
CA GLY A 51 10.17 14.07 -7.39
C GLY A 51 9.29 12.99 -8.02
N ILE A 52 8.52 12.23 -7.22
CA ILE A 52 7.72 11.10 -7.69
C ILE A 52 6.34 11.57 -8.16
N ASN A 53 6.02 11.26 -9.41
CA ASN A 53 4.63 11.28 -9.87
C ASN A 53 3.92 9.99 -9.41
N ILE A 54 3.01 10.13 -8.44
CA ILE A 54 2.26 9.01 -7.86
C ILE A 54 1.41 8.25 -8.88
N GLU A 55 0.93 8.92 -9.93
CA GLU A 55 0.13 8.27 -10.98
C GLU A 55 0.93 7.18 -11.70
N ASN A 56 2.24 7.36 -11.80
CA ASN A 56 3.15 6.38 -12.41
C ASN A 56 3.38 5.14 -11.53
N LEU A 57 2.98 5.17 -10.25
CA LEU A 57 3.04 4.00 -9.37
C LEU A 57 1.90 3.02 -9.65
N GLY A 58 0.88 3.41 -10.41
CA GLY A 58 -0.28 2.56 -10.71
C GLY A 58 -1.32 2.54 -9.58
N CYS A 59 -1.32 3.54 -8.70
CA CYS A 59 -2.31 3.73 -7.65
C CYS A 59 -2.99 5.11 -7.74
N VAL A 60 -4.10 5.28 -7.01
CA VAL A 60 -4.78 6.57 -6.86
C VAL A 60 -4.69 6.98 -5.40
N TRP A 61 -3.98 8.08 -5.13
CA TRP A 61 -3.83 8.61 -3.78
C TRP A 61 -5.00 9.51 -3.39
N ARG A 62 -5.57 9.29 -2.22
CA ARG A 62 -6.53 10.19 -1.56
C ARG A 62 -6.06 10.39 -0.13
N SER A 63 -6.43 11.48 0.49
CA SER A 63 -6.10 11.75 1.89
C SER A 63 -7.25 12.46 2.60
N ASN A 64 -7.31 12.30 3.92
CA ASN A 64 -8.15 13.08 4.82
C ASN A 64 -7.50 13.11 6.21
N LYS A 65 -7.93 14.03 7.08
CA LYS A 65 -7.32 14.26 8.40
C LYS A 65 -7.24 13.01 9.27
N LYS A 66 -8.19 12.07 9.14
CA LYS A 66 -8.20 10.83 9.92
C LYS A 66 -7.44 9.69 9.25
N ALA A 67 -7.11 9.81 7.95
CA ALA A 67 -6.56 8.77 7.09
C ALA A 67 -7.48 7.52 6.97
N TRP A 68 -8.80 7.71 6.91
CA TRP A 68 -9.80 6.62 6.82
C TRP A 68 -10.54 6.63 5.49
N MET A 69 -11.25 5.56 5.14
CA MET A 69 -12.22 5.66 4.02
C MET A 69 -13.37 6.56 4.45
N THR A 70 -13.73 7.53 3.60
CA THR A 70 -14.89 8.40 3.81
C THR A 70 -15.96 8.10 2.78
N GLY A 71 -17.21 8.49 3.06
CA GLY A 71 -18.31 8.35 2.11
C GLY A 71 -17.98 9.02 0.77
N GLU A 72 -17.33 10.18 0.78
CA GLU A 72 -16.98 10.86 -0.48
C GLU A 72 -15.84 10.21 -1.25
N ILE A 73 -14.81 9.70 -0.57
CA ILE A 73 -13.74 8.94 -1.24
C ILE A 73 -14.34 7.66 -1.85
N PHE A 74 -15.24 6.98 -1.12
CA PHE A 74 -15.88 5.77 -1.62
C PHE A 74 -16.86 6.06 -2.76
N LYS A 75 -17.61 7.16 -2.70
CA LYS A 75 -18.50 7.62 -3.78
C LYS A 75 -17.71 7.86 -5.07
N GLU A 76 -16.59 8.56 -4.99
CA GLU A 76 -15.69 8.78 -6.13
C GLU A 76 -15.21 7.44 -6.71
N TRP A 77 -14.80 6.52 -5.84
CA TRP A 77 -14.39 5.17 -6.22
C TRP A 77 -15.52 4.39 -6.91
N LEU A 78 -16.74 4.46 -6.38
CA LEU A 78 -17.90 3.71 -6.89
C LEU A 78 -18.34 4.22 -8.26
N ILE A 79 -18.32 5.54 -8.48
CA ILE A 79 -18.55 6.14 -9.81
C ILE A 79 -17.47 5.69 -10.80
N TRP A 80 -16.20 5.71 -10.39
CA TRP A 80 -15.10 5.24 -11.23
C TRP A 80 -15.24 3.75 -11.55
N PHE A 81 -15.59 2.93 -10.56
CA PHE A 81 -15.77 1.50 -10.71
C PHE A 81 -16.89 1.21 -11.72
N ASP A 82 -18.05 1.84 -11.56
CA ASP A 82 -19.17 1.65 -12.47
C ASP A 82 -18.85 2.02 -13.93
N LYS A 83 -18.12 3.13 -14.13
CA LYS A 83 -17.61 3.51 -15.46
C LYS A 83 -16.62 2.49 -16.02
N LYS A 84 -15.77 1.91 -15.17
CA LYS A 84 -14.83 0.85 -15.57
C LYS A 84 -15.52 -0.46 -15.93
N MET A 85 -16.74 -0.67 -15.46
CA MET A 85 -17.56 -1.84 -15.80
C MET A 85 -18.41 -1.62 -17.06
N ALA A 86 -18.31 -0.47 -17.72
CA ALA A 86 -19.00 -0.24 -18.99
C ALA A 86 -18.75 -1.39 -19.99
N GLY A 87 -19.83 -1.92 -20.56
CA GLY A 87 -19.80 -3.10 -21.43
C GLY A 87 -20.08 -4.43 -20.72
N ARG A 88 -20.19 -4.45 -19.39
CA ARG A 88 -20.64 -5.62 -18.62
C ARG A 88 -21.51 -5.23 -17.42
N LYS A 89 -22.40 -6.12 -16.98
CA LYS A 89 -23.10 -5.99 -15.70
C LYS A 89 -22.37 -6.82 -14.65
N VAL A 90 -22.08 -6.22 -13.51
CA VAL A 90 -21.39 -6.91 -12.41
C VAL A 90 -22.14 -6.73 -11.09
N VAL A 91 -21.93 -7.68 -10.19
CA VAL A 91 -22.34 -7.57 -8.79
C VAL A 91 -21.13 -7.11 -7.97
N LEU A 92 -21.35 -6.11 -7.11
CA LEU A 92 -20.39 -5.67 -6.11
C LEU A 92 -20.93 -6.02 -4.72
N LEU A 93 -20.19 -6.87 -3.99
CA LEU A 93 -20.52 -7.25 -2.62
C LEU A 93 -19.82 -6.28 -1.66
N LEU A 94 -20.57 -5.69 -0.74
CA LEU A 94 -20.06 -4.75 0.27
C LEU A 94 -20.52 -5.14 1.68
N ASP A 95 -19.68 -4.87 2.66
CA ASP A 95 -20.06 -4.85 4.07
C ASP A 95 -20.89 -3.60 4.39
N ASN A 96 -21.55 -3.57 5.55
CA ASN A 96 -22.41 -2.46 5.96
C ASN A 96 -21.62 -1.33 6.61
N PHE A 97 -20.39 -1.07 6.15
CA PHE A 97 -19.57 0.02 6.66
C PHE A 97 -20.24 1.37 6.36
N SER A 98 -20.31 2.26 7.36
CA SER A 98 -21.10 3.50 7.28
C SER A 98 -20.77 4.37 6.05
N ALA A 99 -19.50 4.46 5.67
CA ALA A 99 -19.07 5.20 4.48
C ALA A 99 -19.59 4.57 3.18
N HIS A 100 -19.65 3.24 3.10
CA HIS A 100 -20.18 2.53 1.93
C HIS A 100 -21.68 2.81 1.79
N GLU A 101 -22.44 2.73 2.89
CA GLU A 101 -23.88 3.00 2.90
C GLU A 101 -24.18 4.47 2.52
N ALA A 102 -23.43 5.41 3.08
CA ALA A 102 -23.60 6.84 2.79
C ALA A 102 -23.37 7.16 1.31
N ALA A 103 -22.29 6.64 0.73
CA ALA A 103 -21.99 6.81 -0.69
C ALA A 103 -23.05 6.16 -1.59
N PHE A 104 -23.48 4.93 -1.27
CA PHE A 104 -24.49 4.23 -2.05
C PHE A 104 -25.85 4.92 -1.99
N ARG A 105 -26.23 5.48 -0.84
CA ARG A 105 -27.47 6.26 -0.71
C ARG A 105 -27.52 7.44 -1.67
N ASP A 106 -26.38 8.07 -1.92
CA ASP A 106 -26.26 9.24 -2.78
C ASP A 106 -26.28 8.87 -4.29
N ILE A 107 -25.45 7.90 -4.70
CA ILE A 107 -25.24 7.61 -6.14
C ILE A 107 -25.72 6.24 -6.60
N GLY A 108 -26.18 5.36 -5.70
CA GLY A 108 -26.64 4.01 -6.00
C GLY A 108 -27.66 3.92 -7.13
N PRO A 109 -28.74 4.74 -7.13
CA PRO A 109 -29.72 4.75 -8.22
C PRO A 109 -29.17 5.19 -9.59
N GLN A 110 -27.99 5.83 -9.62
CA GLN A 110 -27.35 6.33 -10.83
C GLN A 110 -26.38 5.33 -11.45
N LEU A 111 -26.06 4.24 -10.73
CA LEU A 111 -25.16 3.20 -11.20
C LEU A 111 -25.79 2.45 -12.37
N GLN A 112 -25.06 2.38 -13.49
CA GLN A 112 -25.58 1.76 -14.69
C GLN A 112 -25.08 0.32 -14.82
N ASN A 113 -23.87 0.01 -14.40
CA ASN A 113 -23.18 -1.25 -14.70
C ASN A 113 -22.99 -2.14 -13.48
N THR A 114 -23.21 -1.60 -12.28
CA THR A 114 -22.91 -2.24 -11.00
C THR A 114 -24.17 -2.41 -10.17
N LEU A 115 -24.51 -3.65 -9.83
CA LEU A 115 -25.49 -3.96 -8.80
C LEU A 115 -24.78 -4.14 -7.47
N VAL A 116 -25.09 -3.31 -6.47
CA VAL A 116 -24.54 -3.47 -5.12
C VAL A 116 -25.42 -4.43 -4.32
N ILE A 117 -24.81 -5.42 -3.69
CA ILE A 117 -25.46 -6.33 -2.74
C ILE A 117 -24.73 -6.24 -1.42
N TRP A 118 -25.51 -6.02 -0.35
CA TRP A 118 -25.01 -5.92 1.01
C TRP A 118 -24.86 -7.30 1.65
N LEU A 119 -23.74 -7.53 2.31
CA LEU A 119 -23.54 -8.71 3.13
C LEU A 119 -24.40 -8.60 4.41
N PRO A 120 -24.91 -9.72 4.94
CA PRO A 120 -25.58 -9.72 6.24
C PRO A 120 -24.69 -9.10 7.33
N CYS A 121 -25.29 -8.42 8.31
CA CYS A 121 -24.53 -7.90 9.45
C CYS A 121 -23.74 -9.01 10.14
N ASN A 122 -22.52 -8.70 10.59
CA ASN A 122 -21.62 -9.61 11.30
C ASN A 122 -21.27 -10.90 10.53
N SER A 123 -21.34 -10.87 9.19
CA SER A 123 -21.06 -12.04 8.35
C SER A 123 -19.84 -11.88 7.45
N THR A 124 -19.09 -10.79 7.61
CA THR A 124 -17.89 -10.45 6.81
C THR A 124 -16.86 -11.58 6.87
N THR A 125 -16.58 -12.09 8.07
CA THR A 125 -15.68 -13.23 8.30
C THR A 125 -16.11 -14.53 7.60
N ARG A 126 -17.35 -14.63 7.11
CA ARG A 126 -17.85 -15.80 6.39
C ARG A 126 -18.03 -15.57 4.90
N TYR A 127 -18.58 -14.43 4.49
CA TYR A 127 -19.02 -14.20 3.11
C TYR A 127 -18.23 -13.12 2.37
N GLN A 128 -17.31 -12.40 3.04
CA GLN A 128 -16.46 -11.40 2.40
C GLN A 128 -15.16 -12.05 1.93
N PRO A 129 -14.92 -12.19 0.62
CA PRO A 129 -13.71 -12.85 0.12
C PRO A 129 -12.41 -12.16 0.56
N LEU A 130 -12.47 -10.85 0.81
CA LEU A 130 -11.32 -10.11 1.33
C LEU A 130 -10.85 -10.61 2.70
N ASP A 131 -11.82 -10.97 3.55
CA ASP A 131 -11.60 -11.51 4.89
C ASP A 131 -11.37 -13.03 4.88
N GLN A 132 -11.54 -13.71 3.73
CA GLN A 132 -11.26 -15.13 3.56
C GLN A 132 -9.77 -15.46 3.30
N GLY A 133 -8.88 -14.48 3.45
CA GLY A 133 -7.43 -14.68 3.34
C GLY A 133 -6.73 -13.73 2.40
N ILE A 134 -7.43 -12.99 1.53
CA ILE A 134 -6.81 -12.02 0.61
C ILE A 134 -6.06 -10.94 1.39
N ILE A 135 -6.72 -10.30 2.36
CA ILE A 135 -6.11 -9.24 3.18
C ILE A 135 -4.96 -9.81 4.02
N GLN A 136 -5.16 -10.97 4.64
CA GLN A 136 -4.14 -11.63 5.46
C GLN A 136 -2.88 -11.96 4.64
N THR A 137 -3.05 -12.56 3.46
CA THR A 137 -1.95 -12.90 2.54
C THR A 137 -1.19 -11.64 2.12
N TRP A 138 -1.93 -10.61 1.71
CA TRP A 138 -1.35 -9.36 1.28
C TRP A 138 -0.57 -8.66 2.41
N LYS A 139 -1.10 -8.65 3.64
CA LYS A 139 -0.40 -8.14 4.83
C LYS A 139 0.89 -8.90 5.08
N ALA A 140 0.87 -10.23 5.01
CA ALA A 140 2.09 -11.03 5.19
C ALA A 140 3.17 -10.62 4.18
N TYR A 141 2.83 -10.49 2.89
CA TYR A 141 3.79 -10.02 1.88
C TYR A 141 4.32 -8.62 2.16
N TRP A 142 3.45 -7.71 2.56
CA TRP A 142 3.85 -6.37 2.94
C TRP A 142 4.82 -6.38 4.14
N ARG A 143 4.51 -7.16 5.17
CA ARG A 143 5.33 -7.30 6.38
C ARG A 143 6.67 -7.99 6.12
N ARG A 144 6.73 -8.91 5.17
CA ARG A 144 8.00 -9.48 4.70
C ARG A 144 8.93 -8.39 4.14
N GLN A 145 8.40 -7.49 3.31
CA GLN A 145 9.20 -6.37 2.79
C GLN A 145 9.72 -5.47 3.90
N TRP A 146 8.90 -5.23 4.94
CA TRP A 146 9.34 -4.49 6.12
C TRP A 146 10.50 -5.17 6.85
N VAL A 147 10.43 -6.48 7.08
CA VAL A 147 11.52 -7.23 7.74
C VAL A 147 12.81 -7.18 6.92
N LEU A 148 12.73 -7.42 5.61
CA LEU A 148 13.89 -7.34 4.71
C LEU A 148 14.51 -5.94 4.70
N PHE A 149 13.68 -4.90 4.73
CA PHE A 149 14.15 -3.53 4.83
C PHE A 149 14.86 -3.26 6.15
N MET A 150 14.30 -3.69 7.28
CA MET A 150 14.95 -3.54 8.58
C MET A 150 16.34 -4.17 8.57
N MET A 151 16.48 -5.38 8.05
CA MET A 151 17.76 -6.07 7.93
C MET A 151 18.78 -5.23 7.11
N ASP A 152 18.40 -4.79 5.91
CA ASP A 152 19.26 -3.97 5.05
C ASP A 152 19.68 -2.64 5.70
N GLN A 153 18.78 -1.99 6.44
CA GLN A 153 19.09 -0.73 7.12
C GLN A 153 20.04 -0.94 8.28
N PHE A 154 19.82 -1.98 9.11
CA PHE A 154 20.74 -2.32 10.20
C PHE A 154 22.12 -2.73 9.68
N ASP A 155 22.20 -3.49 8.57
CA ASP A 155 23.48 -3.85 7.94
C ASP A 155 24.27 -2.61 7.47
N LYS A 156 23.56 -1.52 7.13
CA LYS A 156 24.15 -0.22 6.78
C LYS A 156 24.41 0.70 7.98
N GLY A 157 24.00 0.29 9.18
CA GLY A 157 24.11 1.09 10.41
C GLY A 157 23.08 2.21 10.55
N TYR A 158 21.98 2.16 9.80
CA TYR A 158 20.88 3.11 9.91
C TYR A 158 19.74 2.55 10.78
N ASP A 159 19.03 3.43 11.48
CA ASP A 159 17.77 3.08 12.15
C ASP A 159 16.65 2.97 11.10
N PRO A 160 16.04 1.79 10.89
CA PRO A 160 14.96 1.61 9.92
C PRO A 160 13.76 2.52 10.16
N LEU A 161 13.50 2.92 11.42
CA LEU A 161 12.38 3.80 11.75
C LEU A 161 12.62 5.23 11.26
N SER A 162 13.88 5.64 11.19
CA SER A 162 14.29 6.96 10.71
C SER A 162 14.29 7.06 9.18
N THR A 163 14.54 5.94 8.48
CA THR A 163 14.70 5.91 7.02
C THR A 163 13.47 5.42 6.26
N MET A 164 12.50 4.80 6.94
CA MET A 164 11.24 4.38 6.32
C MET A 164 10.40 5.59 5.89
N THR A 165 9.87 5.54 4.67
CA THR A 165 9.02 6.60 4.10
C THR A 165 7.71 6.04 3.55
N ILE A 166 6.65 6.86 3.52
CA ILE A 166 5.36 6.45 2.95
C ILE A 166 5.48 6.09 1.46
N LEU A 167 6.47 6.62 0.75
CA LEU A 167 6.82 6.19 -0.60
C LEU A 167 7.24 4.72 -0.65
N GLN A 168 8.11 4.31 0.27
CA GLN A 168 8.53 2.93 0.36
C GLN A 168 7.35 2.01 0.74
N ALA A 169 6.52 2.45 1.68
CA ALA A 169 5.27 1.79 2.06
C ALA A 169 4.36 1.46 0.88
N VAL A 170 4.08 2.48 0.06
CA VAL A 170 3.18 2.41 -1.10
C VAL A 170 3.76 1.48 -2.15
N ARG A 171 5.08 1.54 -2.40
CA ARG A 171 5.76 0.64 -3.33
C ARG A 171 5.63 -0.82 -2.90
N TRP A 172 5.83 -1.12 -1.61
CA TRP A 172 5.64 -2.48 -1.10
C TRP A 172 4.19 -2.94 -1.18
N ALA A 173 3.23 -2.06 -0.88
CA ALA A 173 1.81 -2.35 -1.01
C ALA A 173 1.42 -2.74 -2.44
N ILE A 174 1.93 -1.99 -3.42
CA ILE A 174 1.70 -2.24 -4.85
C ILE A 174 2.41 -3.52 -5.30
N SER A 175 3.65 -3.75 -4.86
CA SER A 175 4.39 -4.97 -5.15
C SER A 175 3.67 -6.21 -4.61
N ALA A 176 3.25 -6.18 -3.35
CA ALA A 176 2.55 -7.27 -2.70
C ALA A 176 1.24 -7.62 -3.45
N TRP A 177 0.53 -6.62 -3.99
CA TRP A 177 -0.70 -6.84 -4.75
C TRP A 177 -0.45 -7.36 -6.17
N ASN A 178 0.51 -6.76 -6.88
CA ASN A 178 0.71 -7.04 -8.31
C ASN A 178 1.60 -8.25 -8.59
N LEU A 179 2.53 -8.57 -7.69
CA LEU A 179 3.57 -9.57 -7.92
C LEU A 179 3.41 -10.79 -7.01
N ASP A 180 3.09 -10.58 -5.73
CA ASP A 180 3.12 -11.65 -4.74
C ASP A 180 1.75 -12.35 -4.53
N LEU A 181 0.65 -11.59 -4.62
CA LEU A 181 -0.70 -12.12 -4.44
C LEU A 181 -1.16 -12.89 -5.70
N ALA A 182 -1.04 -14.21 -5.66
CA ALA A 182 -1.43 -15.08 -6.76
C ALA A 182 -2.94 -15.03 -7.06
N GLU A 183 -3.29 -15.16 -8.34
CA GLU A 183 -4.70 -15.22 -8.79
C GLU A 183 -5.45 -16.39 -8.16
N ASP A 184 -4.77 -17.54 -7.98
CA ASP A 184 -5.35 -18.73 -7.34
C ASP A 184 -5.74 -18.46 -5.88
N THR A 185 -4.96 -17.67 -5.14
CA THR A 185 -5.30 -17.26 -3.77
C THR A 185 -6.60 -16.47 -3.76
N ILE A 186 -6.75 -15.52 -4.69
CA ILE A 186 -7.98 -14.73 -4.83
C ILE A 186 -9.16 -15.65 -5.17
N GLN A 187 -9.01 -16.53 -6.18
CA GLN A 187 -10.08 -17.44 -6.58
C GLN A 187 -10.50 -18.37 -5.44
N ASN A 188 -9.55 -18.91 -4.67
CA ASN A 188 -9.83 -19.78 -3.53
C ASN A 188 -10.56 -19.04 -2.42
N CYS A 189 -10.19 -17.78 -2.13
CA CYS A 189 -10.91 -16.96 -1.15
C CYS A 189 -12.35 -16.69 -1.57
N PHE A 190 -12.60 -16.46 -2.87
CA PHE A 190 -13.97 -16.36 -3.41
C PHE A 190 -14.72 -17.70 -3.30
N LYS A 191 -14.09 -18.81 -3.66
CA LYS A 191 -14.69 -20.14 -3.51
C LYS A 191 -15.06 -20.42 -2.06
N LYS A 192 -14.16 -20.18 -1.11
CA LYS A 192 -14.39 -20.33 0.34
C LYS A 192 -15.52 -19.44 0.86
N ALA A 193 -15.63 -18.21 0.37
CA ALA A 193 -16.70 -17.29 0.77
C ALA A 193 -18.09 -17.75 0.32
N PHE A 194 -18.19 -18.37 -0.87
CA PHE A 194 -19.49 -18.72 -1.48
C PHE A 194 -19.81 -20.21 -1.49
N SER A 195 -18.82 -21.05 -1.25
CA SER A 195 -18.91 -22.51 -1.25
C SER A 195 -18.47 -22.99 0.12
N SER A 196 -19.15 -23.98 0.69
CA SER A 196 -18.78 -24.58 1.98
C SER A 196 -17.55 -25.50 1.88
N GLU A 197 -16.65 -25.23 0.93
CA GLU A 197 -15.47 -26.03 0.65
C GLU A 197 -14.30 -25.55 1.50
N ASP A 198 -13.68 -26.47 2.24
CA ASP A 198 -12.41 -26.22 2.94
C ASP A 198 -11.27 -26.14 1.92
N THR A 199 -11.00 -24.94 1.41
CA THR A 199 -9.79 -24.68 0.62
C THR A 199 -8.60 -24.47 1.56
N ARG A 200 -7.52 -25.25 1.38
CA ARG A 200 -6.27 -25.10 2.14
C ARG A 200 -5.53 -23.82 1.72
N GLU A 201 -5.19 -22.97 2.69
CA GLU A 201 -4.35 -21.79 2.50
C GLU A 201 -2.87 -22.18 2.43
N ILE A 202 -2.41 -22.57 1.24
CA ILE A 202 -1.03 -23.07 1.05
C ILE A 202 -0.01 -21.91 1.00
N HIS A 203 -0.41 -20.74 0.48
CA HIS A 203 0.52 -19.65 0.14
C HIS A 203 1.00 -18.83 1.35
N CYS A 204 0.15 -18.63 2.36
CA CYS A 204 0.49 -17.80 3.52
C CYS A 204 1.61 -18.40 4.38
N GLN A 205 1.66 -19.72 4.55
CA GLN A 205 2.55 -20.33 5.54
C GLN A 205 4.03 -20.15 5.20
N ALA A 206 4.39 -20.22 3.92
CA ALA A 206 5.77 -20.01 3.48
C ALA A 206 6.26 -18.59 3.81
N VAL A 207 5.43 -17.59 3.52
CA VAL A 207 5.73 -16.18 3.80
C VAL A 207 5.83 -15.93 5.31
N ILE A 208 4.94 -16.53 6.10
CA ILE A 208 4.99 -16.44 7.57
C ILE A 208 6.31 -17.00 8.08
N ASN A 209 6.76 -18.14 7.55
CA ASN A 209 8.05 -18.73 7.94
C ASN A 209 9.23 -17.81 7.56
N GLU A 210 9.22 -17.22 6.36
CA GLU A 210 10.23 -16.24 5.92
C GLU A 210 10.32 -15.06 6.89
N ILE A 211 9.17 -14.50 7.29
CA ILE A 211 9.07 -13.41 8.26
C ILE A 211 9.62 -13.85 9.62
N THR A 212 9.20 -15.00 10.12
CA THR A 212 9.66 -15.54 11.41
C THR A 212 11.18 -15.71 11.42
N CYS A 213 11.75 -16.26 10.35
CA CYS A 213 13.20 -16.39 10.23
C CYS A 213 13.90 -15.02 10.22
N GLY A 214 13.39 -14.04 9.48
CA GLY A 214 13.97 -12.70 9.45
C GLY A 214 13.92 -11.99 10.81
N ILE A 215 12.80 -12.12 11.54
CA ILE A 215 12.66 -11.58 12.90
C ILE A 215 13.68 -12.25 13.85
N GLN A 216 13.83 -13.57 13.79
CA GLN A 216 14.81 -14.30 14.61
C GLN A 216 16.24 -13.85 14.31
N GLN A 217 16.58 -13.60 13.04
CA GLN A 217 17.90 -13.08 12.67
C GLN A 217 18.15 -11.69 13.26
N LEU A 218 17.16 -10.80 13.20
CA LEU A 218 17.25 -9.48 13.83
C LEU A 218 17.44 -9.56 15.36
N GLN A 219 16.86 -10.57 16.01
CA GLN A 219 17.10 -10.83 17.44
C GLN A 219 18.50 -11.32 17.74
N VAL A 220 19.01 -12.28 16.95
CA VAL A 220 20.37 -12.83 17.11
C VAL A 220 21.43 -11.76 16.89
N SER A 221 21.21 -10.86 15.92
CA SER A 221 22.10 -9.72 15.66
C SER A 221 21.99 -8.60 16.70
N ASN A 222 21.15 -8.77 17.73
CA ASN A 222 20.92 -7.79 18.79
C ASN A 222 20.39 -6.43 18.28
N ASN A 223 19.79 -6.43 17.09
CA ASN A 223 19.13 -5.27 16.49
C ASN A 223 17.70 -5.11 17.05
N ILE A 224 17.10 -6.21 17.51
CA ILE A 224 15.79 -6.25 18.18
C ILE A 224 15.91 -7.11 19.44
N HIS A 225 15.45 -6.62 20.59
CA HIS A 225 15.57 -7.34 21.86
C HIS A 225 14.30 -8.11 22.25
N ASP A 226 13.13 -7.49 22.07
CA ASP A 226 11.83 -8.08 22.41
C ASP A 226 10.94 -8.09 21.16
N ALA A 227 10.94 -9.21 20.45
CA ALA A 227 10.15 -9.36 19.25
C ALA A 227 8.72 -9.76 19.61
N MET A 228 7.76 -8.99 19.10
CA MET A 228 6.33 -9.28 19.22
C MET A 228 6.00 -10.64 18.57
N ASP A 229 5.00 -11.33 19.13
CA ASP A 229 4.47 -12.58 18.56
C ASP A 229 4.08 -12.41 17.09
N ILE A 230 4.31 -13.45 16.27
CA ILE A 230 4.09 -13.40 14.83
C ILE A 230 2.62 -13.11 14.46
N HIS A 231 1.65 -13.60 15.24
CA HIS A 231 0.24 -13.35 14.97
C HIS A 231 -0.14 -11.90 15.29
N GLN A 232 0.38 -11.36 16.39
CA GLN A 232 0.20 -9.96 16.77
C GLN A 232 0.96 -9.03 15.82
N PHE A 233 2.12 -9.44 15.33
CA PHE A 233 2.84 -8.74 14.27
C PHE A 233 2.05 -8.70 12.98
N LEU A 234 1.45 -9.81 12.53
CA LEU A 234 0.67 -9.81 11.30
C LEU A 234 -0.67 -9.07 11.44
N ASN A 235 -1.25 -9.01 12.65
CA ASN A 235 -2.56 -8.43 12.93
C ASN A 235 -2.57 -7.64 14.26
N PRO A 236 -1.92 -6.46 14.33
CA PRO A 236 -1.95 -5.60 15.50
C PRO A 236 -3.38 -5.19 15.89
N GLU A 237 -3.64 -4.97 17.18
CA GLU A 237 -4.98 -4.62 17.65
C GLU A 237 -5.42 -3.24 17.16
N GLU A 238 -4.46 -2.34 16.96
CA GLU A 238 -4.65 -0.97 16.51
C GLU A 238 -5.13 -0.87 15.04
N GLU A 239 -5.08 -1.99 14.29
CA GLU A 239 -5.66 -2.09 12.95
C GLU A 239 -7.19 -2.10 12.96
N LYS A 240 -7.81 -2.41 14.10
CA LYS A 240 -9.27 -2.51 14.20
C LYS A 240 -9.89 -1.12 14.02
N VAL A 241 -10.76 -1.02 13.03
CA VAL A 241 -11.49 0.21 12.71
C VAL A 241 -12.78 0.23 13.55
N ASP A 242 -12.98 1.30 14.32
CA ASP A 242 -14.25 1.55 15.02
C ASP A 242 -15.21 2.30 14.09
N ASP A 243 -16.23 1.60 13.58
CA ASP A 243 -17.29 2.17 12.73
C ASP A 243 -18.45 2.73 13.56
N SER A 244 -18.13 3.43 14.66
CA SER A 244 -19.13 4.08 15.50
C SER A 244 -19.66 5.37 14.84
N LEU A 245 -20.96 5.66 15.02
CA LEU A 245 -21.62 6.86 14.47
C LEU A 245 -20.92 8.17 14.88
N ALA A 246 -20.32 8.22 16.08
CA ALA A 246 -19.53 9.36 16.54
C ALA A 246 -18.31 9.63 15.63
N THR A 247 -17.71 8.58 15.08
CA THR A 247 -16.54 8.67 14.20
C THR A 247 -16.92 9.18 12.81
N ALA A 248 -18.15 8.88 12.35
CA ALA A 248 -18.71 9.35 11.09
C ALA A 248 -19.09 10.85 11.13
N ASP A 249 -19.70 11.32 12.23
CA ASP A 249 -20.02 12.75 12.40
C ASP A 249 -18.76 13.62 12.48
N ASP A 250 -17.73 13.17 13.19
CA ASP A 250 -16.42 13.83 13.18
C ASP A 250 -15.77 13.87 11.79
N LEU A 251 -15.98 12.85 10.96
CA LEU A 251 -15.45 12.77 9.60
C LEU A 251 -16.11 13.84 8.72
N ILE A 252 -17.43 13.97 8.84
CA ILE A 252 -18.25 14.99 8.18
C ILE A 252 -17.83 16.37 8.67
N LEU A 253 -17.77 16.59 9.99
CA LEU A 253 -17.30 17.85 10.60
C LEU A 253 -15.89 18.22 10.12
N SER A 254 -14.95 17.27 10.08
CA SER A 254 -13.57 17.52 9.60
C SER A 254 -13.51 17.94 8.13
N GLN A 255 -14.47 17.51 7.32
CA GLN A 255 -14.60 17.86 5.92
C GLN A 255 -15.19 19.27 5.72
N PHE A 256 -16.15 19.67 6.56
CA PHE A 256 -16.72 21.03 6.55
C PHE A 256 -15.82 22.08 7.23
N SER A 257 -15.08 21.71 8.28
CA SER A 257 -14.08 22.58 8.91
C SER A 257 -12.86 22.84 8.01
N SER A 258 -12.73 22.17 6.87
CA SER A 258 -11.70 22.48 5.87
C SER A 258 -11.95 23.77 5.08
N ALA A 259 -13.14 24.39 5.24
CA ALA A 259 -13.41 25.75 4.76
C ALA A 259 -12.75 26.85 5.63
N SER A 260 -12.29 26.51 6.84
CA SER A 260 -11.52 27.39 7.71
C SER A 260 -10.16 26.74 7.99
N MET A 261 -9.15 27.21 7.27
CA MET A 261 -7.75 26.83 7.40
C MET A 261 -7.29 26.92 8.87
N PRO A 262 -6.77 25.83 9.48
CA PRO A 262 -5.83 25.98 10.57
C PRO A 262 -4.49 26.40 9.97
N GLU A 263 -3.91 27.42 10.59
CA GLU A 263 -2.57 27.94 10.33
C GLU A 263 -1.54 26.80 10.30
N GLU A 264 -0.53 26.96 9.45
CA GLU A 264 0.66 26.13 9.37
C GLU A 264 1.33 26.12 10.76
N GLU A 265 1.06 25.11 11.58
CA GLU A 265 1.86 24.86 12.78
C GLU A 265 3.30 24.62 12.32
N GLU A 266 4.23 25.40 12.86
CA GLU A 266 5.65 25.44 12.50
C GLU A 266 6.22 24.02 12.37
N GLU A 267 6.49 23.62 11.12
CA GLU A 267 7.01 22.29 10.80
C GLU A 267 8.49 22.24 11.20
N GLU A 268 8.87 21.28 12.05
CA GLU A 268 10.28 20.97 12.25
C GLU A 268 10.91 20.64 10.88
N GLU A 269 11.99 21.36 10.50
CA GLU A 269 12.76 21.13 9.28
C GLU A 269 13.44 19.75 9.34
N GLU A 270 12.69 18.69 9.03
CA GLU A 270 13.25 17.35 8.92
C GLU A 270 14.03 17.19 7.61
N ASN A 271 15.28 16.75 7.74
CA ASN A 271 16.20 16.48 6.65
C ASN A 271 15.84 15.16 5.94
N TYR A 272 14.82 15.17 5.09
CA TYR A 272 14.59 14.07 4.15
C TYR A 272 15.70 14.11 3.10
N GLU A 273 16.54 13.07 3.07
CA GLU A 273 17.53 12.92 2.00
C GLU A 273 16.77 12.84 0.66
N SER A 274 16.95 13.85 -0.20
CA SER A 274 16.20 13.91 -1.44
C SER A 274 16.67 12.78 -2.35
N LEU A 275 15.71 11.97 -2.84
CA LEU A 275 16.05 10.95 -3.81
C LEU A 275 16.59 11.64 -5.07
N PRO A 276 17.71 11.15 -5.64
CA PRO A 276 18.33 11.81 -6.78
C PRO A 276 17.38 11.82 -7.97
N GLN A 277 17.27 12.97 -8.63
CA GLN A 277 16.53 13.06 -9.88
C GLN A 277 17.33 12.38 -10.99
N ILE A 278 16.82 11.24 -11.47
CA ILE A 278 17.51 10.42 -12.47
C ILE A 278 17.41 11.07 -13.86
N SER A 279 18.54 11.37 -14.49
CA SER A 279 18.58 11.90 -15.86
C SER A 279 18.32 10.81 -16.90
N ILE A 280 18.01 11.20 -18.14
CA ILE A 280 17.88 10.22 -19.25
C ILE A 280 19.20 9.47 -19.47
N THR A 281 20.34 10.13 -19.25
CA THR A 281 21.66 9.50 -19.43
C THR A 281 21.91 8.46 -18.34
N ASP A 282 21.64 8.77 -17.08
CA ASP A 282 21.82 7.83 -15.96
C ASP A 282 20.89 6.61 -16.10
N ALA A 283 19.65 6.85 -16.56
CA ALA A 283 18.70 5.78 -16.85
C ALA A 283 19.21 4.86 -17.98
N LEU A 284 19.79 5.41 -19.04
CA LEU A 284 20.38 4.63 -20.13
C LEU A 284 21.60 3.83 -19.65
N GLU A 285 22.46 4.42 -18.83
CA GLU A 285 23.61 3.72 -18.25
C GLU A 285 23.15 2.56 -17.35
N SER A 286 22.10 2.78 -16.56
CA SER A 286 21.53 1.76 -15.69
C SER A 286 20.91 0.60 -16.50
N LEU A 287 20.18 0.91 -17.58
CA LEU A 287 19.65 -0.11 -18.50
C LEU A 287 20.77 -0.92 -19.16
N TYR A 288 21.84 -0.26 -19.60
CA TYR A 288 23.01 -0.92 -20.17
C TYR A 288 23.66 -1.88 -19.17
N LYS A 289 23.90 -1.43 -17.93
CA LYS A 289 24.50 -2.27 -16.87
C LYS A 289 23.64 -3.50 -16.60
N LEU A 290 22.33 -3.34 -16.46
CA LEU A 290 21.41 -4.45 -16.22
C LEU A 290 21.34 -5.42 -17.41
N ARG A 291 21.29 -4.90 -18.64
CA ARG A 291 21.29 -5.72 -19.85
C ARG A 291 22.58 -6.52 -19.99
N LEU A 292 23.73 -5.87 -19.82
CA LEU A 292 25.04 -6.51 -19.90
C LEU A 292 25.17 -7.61 -18.84
N PHE A 293 24.71 -7.34 -17.61
CA PHE A 293 24.66 -8.35 -16.56
C PHE A 293 23.86 -9.59 -17.01
N GLU A 294 22.68 -9.40 -17.58
CA GLU A 294 21.82 -10.50 -18.05
C GLU A 294 22.43 -11.25 -19.25
N GLU A 295 23.06 -10.54 -20.18
CA GLU A 295 23.76 -11.12 -21.35
C GLU A 295 24.97 -11.99 -20.95
N GLN A 296 25.56 -11.74 -19.78
CA GLN A 296 26.70 -12.49 -19.25
C GLN A 296 26.30 -13.75 -18.46
N GLN A 297 25.01 -13.95 -18.17
CA GLN A 297 24.54 -15.14 -17.46
C GLN A 297 24.52 -16.36 -18.38
N VAL A 298 24.83 -17.54 -17.82
CA VAL A 298 24.79 -18.82 -18.57
C VAL A 298 23.36 -19.15 -19.03
N ASP A 299 22.36 -18.72 -18.26
CA ASP A 299 20.93 -18.92 -18.45
C ASP A 299 20.15 -17.61 -18.61
N GLY A 300 20.79 -16.59 -19.22
CA GLY A 300 20.23 -15.25 -19.37
C GLY A 300 18.83 -15.21 -20.03
N ASN A 301 17.95 -14.38 -19.46
CA ASN A 301 16.58 -14.18 -19.85
C ASN A 301 16.47 -13.31 -21.13
N LYS A 302 16.34 -14.00 -22.26
CA LYS A 302 16.20 -13.37 -23.59
C LYS A 302 15.01 -12.40 -23.68
N ALA A 303 13.90 -12.69 -22.99
CA ALA A 303 12.72 -11.83 -23.02
C ALA A 303 13.00 -10.51 -22.27
N LEU A 304 13.67 -10.57 -21.12
CA LEU A 304 14.11 -9.39 -20.39
C LEU A 304 15.05 -8.53 -21.23
N ILE A 305 16.06 -9.13 -21.86
CA ILE A 305 17.02 -8.42 -22.74
C ILE A 305 16.28 -7.66 -23.85
N GLN A 306 15.28 -8.27 -24.48
CA GLN A 306 14.48 -7.62 -25.53
C GLN A 306 13.67 -6.43 -24.99
N GLN A 307 13.09 -6.54 -23.79
CA GLN A 307 12.37 -5.44 -23.14
C GLN A 307 13.31 -4.28 -22.81
N LEU A 308 14.50 -4.57 -22.25
CA LEU A 308 15.52 -3.56 -21.94
C LEU A 308 15.94 -2.79 -23.21
N LEU A 309 16.23 -3.51 -24.30
CA LEU A 309 16.56 -2.90 -25.60
C LEU A 309 15.44 -2.01 -26.15
N PHE A 310 14.18 -2.43 -26.00
CA PHE A 310 13.03 -1.62 -26.41
C PHE A 310 12.95 -0.32 -25.61
N HIS A 311 13.14 -0.39 -24.29
CA HIS A 311 13.13 0.78 -23.43
C HIS A 311 14.31 1.73 -23.71
N GLU A 312 15.51 1.20 -23.93
CA GLU A 312 16.67 2.01 -24.33
C GLU A 312 16.40 2.80 -25.61
N ARG A 313 15.88 2.14 -26.66
CA ARG A 313 15.52 2.81 -27.93
C ARG A 313 14.51 3.93 -27.70
N THR A 314 13.53 3.70 -26.84
CA THR A 314 12.51 4.68 -26.48
C THR A 314 13.12 5.89 -25.77
N LEU A 315 14.03 5.67 -24.82
CA LEU A 315 14.72 6.74 -24.10
C LEU A 315 15.68 7.52 -25.00
N LEU A 316 16.39 6.86 -25.91
CA LEU A 316 17.25 7.53 -26.89
C LEU A 316 16.45 8.48 -27.79
N ARG A 317 15.29 8.06 -28.29
CA ARG A 317 14.39 8.93 -29.05
C ARG A 317 13.96 10.15 -28.23
N LYS A 318 13.55 9.95 -26.97
CA LYS A 318 13.20 11.06 -26.07
C LYS A 318 14.38 12.01 -25.82
N LYS A 319 15.60 11.50 -25.70
CA LYS A 319 16.82 12.31 -25.53
C LYS A 319 17.04 13.22 -26.73
N VAL A 320 16.97 12.67 -27.95
CA VAL A 320 17.14 13.43 -29.20
C VAL A 320 16.06 14.50 -29.33
N SER A 321 14.79 14.17 -29.08
CA SER A 321 13.70 15.15 -29.16
C SER A 321 13.83 16.29 -28.16
N ARG A 322 14.33 16.04 -26.95
CA ARG A 322 14.59 17.10 -25.95
C ARG A 322 15.73 18.02 -26.35
N GLN A 323 16.79 17.48 -26.97
CA GLN A 323 17.91 18.28 -27.49
C GLN A 323 17.45 19.20 -28.63
N GLN A 324 16.60 18.71 -29.53
CA GLN A 324 16.03 19.52 -30.62
C GLN A 324 15.12 20.66 -30.11
N GLN A 325 14.49 20.51 -28.95
CA GLN A 325 13.64 21.54 -28.34
C GLN A 325 14.44 22.59 -27.54
N SER A 326 15.66 22.27 -27.10
CA SER A 326 16.53 23.23 -26.40
C SER A 326 17.34 24.13 -27.33
N ASP A 327 17.39 23.78 -28.63
CA ASP A 327 18.16 24.50 -29.64
C ASP A 327 17.31 25.54 -30.43
N ILE A 328 16.06 25.78 -30.01
CA ILE A 328 15.10 26.76 -30.59
C ILE A 328 14.83 27.87 -29.58
#